data_AF-A0A3S1FEU1-F1
#
_entry.id   AF-A0A3S1FEU1-F1
#
_cell.length_a   1.000
_cell.length_b   1.000
_cell.length_c   1.000
_cell.angle_alpha   90.00
_cell.angle_beta   90.00
_cell.angle_gamma   90.00
#
_symmetry.space_group_name_H-M   'P 1'
#
loop_
_entity.id
_entity.type
_entity.pdbx_description
1 polymer ?
#
loop_
_entity_poly.entity_id
_entity_poly.type
_entity_poly.pdbx_seq_one_letter_code
_entity_poly.pdbx_strand_id
1 'polypeptide(L)'
;MFDNPAFLKAIFGRLTLESLPLHEPIVVATFIVVALGGVALVGALTYFKLWGYLWREWFTSVDHKRIGVMYMVLGIVMLLRGFSDAIMMRLQQAMAFGGSEGYLNSHHYDQIFTAH
;
A
#
# COMPACT_ATOMS: atom_id res chain seq x y z
N MET A 1 33.34 -3.87 -3.27
CA MET A 1 32.99 -2.95 -2.16
C MET A 1 31.63 -3.28 -1.54
N PHE A 2 30.66 -3.84 -2.30
CA PHE A 2 29.34 -4.22 -1.77
C PHE A 2 29.22 -5.65 -1.22
N ASP A 3 30.26 -6.49 -1.31
CA ASP A 3 30.19 -7.90 -0.87
C ASP A 3 30.58 -8.13 0.61
N ASN A 4 30.64 -7.07 1.44
CA ASN A 4 30.93 -7.24 2.87
C ASN A 4 29.60 -7.39 3.65
N PRO A 5 29.21 -8.61 4.05
CA PRO A 5 27.94 -8.85 4.76
C PRO A 5 27.88 -8.13 6.11
N ALA A 6 29.02 -7.86 6.76
CA ALA A 6 29.05 -7.10 8.02
C ALA A 6 28.74 -5.62 7.81
N PHE A 7 29.25 -5.04 6.72
CA PHE A 7 28.98 -3.63 6.36
C PHE A 7 27.54 -3.45 5.88
N LEU A 8 27.04 -4.35 5.03
CA LEU A 8 25.64 -4.34 4.62
C LEU A 8 24.69 -4.52 5.81
N LYS A 9 25.02 -5.39 6.76
CA LYS A 9 24.23 -5.58 7.98
C LYS A 9 24.30 -4.38 8.93
N ALA A 10 25.40 -3.62 8.93
CA ALA A 10 25.50 -2.37 9.71
C ALA A 10 24.62 -1.25 9.12
N ILE A 11 24.48 -1.18 7.79
CA ILE A 11 23.67 -0.15 7.11
C ILE A 11 22.18 -0.56 7.02
N PHE A 12 21.89 -1.80 6.63
CA PHE A 12 20.54 -2.26 6.30
C PHE A 12 19.90 -3.14 7.40
N GLY A 13 20.67 -3.58 8.40
CA GLY A 13 20.15 -4.39 9.50
C GLY A 13 19.52 -5.70 9.02
N ARG A 14 18.22 -5.88 9.26
CA ARG A 14 17.42 -7.05 8.84
C ARG A 14 16.77 -6.88 7.46
N LEU A 15 16.87 -5.71 6.84
CA LEU A 15 16.31 -5.46 5.52
C LEU A 15 17.13 -6.24 4.47
N THR A 16 16.47 -7.17 3.79
CA THR A 16 17.05 -8.01 2.73
C THR A 16 16.07 -8.10 1.57
N LEU A 17 16.52 -8.50 0.39
CA LEU A 17 15.62 -8.70 -0.75
C LEU A 17 14.54 -9.77 -0.48
N GLU A 18 14.81 -10.71 0.43
CA GLU A 18 13.86 -11.73 0.90
C GLU A 18 12.72 -11.15 1.75
N SER A 19 12.89 -9.95 2.31
CA SER A 19 11.82 -9.27 3.06
C SER A 19 10.67 -8.77 2.17
N LEU A 20 10.86 -8.76 0.85
CA LEU A 20 9.83 -8.41 -0.11
C LEU A 20 9.05 -9.68 -0.51
N PRO A 21 7.71 -9.66 -0.43
CA PRO A 21 6.86 -10.81 -0.79
C PRO A 21 6.74 -10.97 -2.32
N LEU A 22 7.86 -11.14 -3.02
CA LEU A 22 7.92 -11.24 -4.49
C LEU A 22 7.37 -12.57 -5.03
N HIS A 23 7.15 -13.54 -4.16
CA HIS A 23 6.63 -14.87 -4.51
C HIS A 23 5.10 -14.90 -4.55
N GLU A 24 4.42 -13.89 -4.01
CA GLU A 24 2.97 -13.83 -3.93
C GLU A 24 2.40 -12.99 -5.09
N PRO A 25 1.76 -13.61 -6.10
CA PRO A 25 1.34 -12.90 -7.31
C PRO A 25 0.35 -11.75 -7.03
N ILE A 26 -0.54 -11.95 -6.06
CA ILE A 26 -1.57 -10.96 -5.66
C ILE A 26 -0.90 -9.69 -5.11
N VAL A 27 0.12 -9.86 -4.26
CA VAL A 27 0.83 -8.72 -3.66
C VAL A 27 1.69 -8.01 -4.69
N VAL A 28 2.41 -8.76 -5.53
CA VAL A 28 3.24 -8.19 -6.60
C VAL A 28 2.41 -7.40 -7.61
N ALA A 29 1.27 -7.94 -8.04
CA ALA A 29 0.36 -7.24 -8.93
C ALA A 29 -0.14 -5.93 -8.30
N THR A 30 -0.52 -5.97 -7.02
CA THR A 30 -0.94 -4.78 -6.27
C THR A 30 0.17 -3.73 -6.19
N PHE A 31 1.41 -4.14 -5.90
CA PHE A 31 2.56 -3.23 -5.88
C PHE A 31 2.82 -2.56 -7.23
N ILE A 32 2.73 -3.30 -8.33
CA ILE A 32 2.91 -2.74 -9.67
C ILE A 32 1.83 -1.69 -9.96
N VAL A 33 0.56 -2.01 -9.70
CA VAL A 33 -0.56 -1.09 -9.95
C VAL A 33 -0.43 0.18 -9.11
N VAL A 34 -0.12 0.05 -7.81
CA VAL A 34 0.06 1.20 -6.92
C VAL A 34 1.27 2.03 -7.33
N ALA A 35 2.39 1.41 -7.70
CA ALA A 35 3.57 2.11 -8.19
C ALA A 35 3.27 2.90 -9.47
N LEU A 36 2.59 2.29 -10.45
CA LEU A 36 2.17 2.96 -11.68
C LEU A 36 1.20 4.12 -11.39
N GLY A 37 0.22 3.92 -10.49
CA GLY A 37 -0.68 4.98 -10.06
C GLY A 37 0.04 6.15 -9.38
N GLY A 38 1.01 5.85 -8.52
CA GLY A 38 1.86 6.84 -7.88
C GLY A 38 2.71 7.63 -8.87
N VAL A 39 3.35 6.95 -9.83
CA VAL A 39 4.12 7.60 -10.90
C VAL A 39 3.22 8.47 -11.78
N ALA A 40 2.03 7.99 -12.15
CA ALA A 40 1.06 8.76 -12.91
C ALA A 40 0.62 10.03 -12.16
N LEU A 41 0.33 9.91 -10.86
CA LEU A 41 -0.04 11.05 -10.01
C LEU A 41 1.09 12.07 -9.92
N VAL A 42 2.31 11.63 -9.59
CA VAL A 42 3.49 12.51 -9.50
C VAL A 42 3.79 13.18 -10.85
N GLY A 43 3.68 12.42 -11.94
CA GLY A 43 3.82 12.91 -13.30
C GLY A 43 2.81 14.00 -13.64
N ALA A 44 1.53 13.77 -13.32
CA ALA A 44 0.47 14.76 -13.52
C ALA A 44 0.70 16.03 -12.70
N LEU A 45 1.02 15.91 -11.40
CA LEU A 45 1.31 17.06 -10.54
C LEU A 45 2.49 17.89 -11.04
N THR A 46 3.52 17.22 -11.57
CA THR A 46 4.71 17.87 -12.11
C THR A 46 4.43 18.54 -13.45
N TYR A 47 3.68 17.89 -14.34
CA TYR A 47 3.29 18.44 -15.64
C TYR A 47 2.43 19.71 -15.49
N PHE A 48 1.45 19.69 -14.59
CA PHE A 48 0.59 20.86 -14.30
C PHE A 48 1.22 21.88 -13.33
N LYS A 49 2.45 21.63 -12.85
CA LYS A 49 3.19 22.52 -11.92
C LYS A 49 2.41 22.87 -10.64
N LEU A 50 1.62 21.92 -10.13
CA LEU A 50 0.73 22.14 -8.98
C LEU A 50 1.46 22.13 -7.63
N TRP A 51 2.73 21.74 -7.59
CA TRP A 51 3.53 21.62 -6.37
C TRP A 51 3.54 22.88 -5.51
N GLY A 52 3.70 24.06 -6.12
CA GLY A 52 3.70 25.33 -5.38
C GLY A 52 2.36 25.64 -4.72
N TYR A 53 1.26 25.35 -5.41
CA TYR A 53 -0.10 25.53 -4.89
C TYR A 53 -0.41 24.53 -3.78
N LEU A 54 -0.14 23.23 -4.00
CA LEU A 54 -0.34 22.19 -3.01
C LEU A 54 0.45 22.47 -1.72
N TRP A 55 1.69 22.93 -1.84
CA TRP A 55 2.50 23.28 -0.69
C TRP A 55 1.90 24.43 0.12
N ARG A 56 1.63 25.57 -0.53
CA ARG A 56 1.18 26.81 0.15
C ARG A 56 -0.25 26.73 0.66
N GLU A 57 -1.14 26.05 -0.06
CA GLU A 57 -2.58 26.07 0.23
C GLU A 57 -3.06 24.83 0.97
N TRP A 58 -2.41 23.67 0.84
CA TRP A 58 -2.92 22.41 1.39
C TRP A 58 -2.00 21.81 2.43
N PHE A 59 -0.78 21.41 2.04
CA PHE A 59 0.09 20.63 2.93
C PHE A 59 0.52 21.39 4.18
N THR A 60 0.79 22.69 4.08
CA THR A 60 1.18 23.52 5.24
C THR A 60 0.03 24.37 5.78
N SER A 61 -1.23 24.03 5.46
CA SER A 61 -2.40 24.80 5.89
C SER A 61 -2.71 24.59 7.38
N VAL A 62 -3.09 25.66 8.06
CA VAL A 62 -3.62 25.64 9.45
C VAL A 62 -5.15 25.80 9.47
N ASP A 63 -5.79 26.07 8.33
CA ASP A 63 -7.26 26.15 8.22
C ASP A 63 -7.89 24.77 8.49
N HIS A 64 -8.68 24.69 9.56
CA HIS A 64 -9.36 23.48 10.01
C HIS A 64 -10.30 22.90 8.94
N LYS A 65 -10.84 23.72 8.03
CA LYS A 65 -11.68 23.24 6.93
C LYS A 65 -10.85 22.45 5.92
N ARG A 66 -9.68 22.96 5.53
CA ARG A 66 -8.78 22.30 4.59
C ARG A 66 -8.19 21.03 5.19
N ILE A 67 -7.79 21.09 6.47
CA ILE A 67 -7.37 19.92 7.23
C ILE A 67 -8.49 18.88 7.23
N GLY A 68 -9.73 19.27 7.57
CA GLY A 68 -10.89 18.38 7.54
C GLY A 68 -11.09 17.71 6.18
N VAL A 69 -10.97 18.45 5.08
CA VAL A 69 -11.06 17.89 3.71
C VAL A 69 -9.94 16.87 3.48
N MET A 70 -8.70 17.16 3.85
CA MET A 70 -7.59 16.20 3.71
C MET A 70 -7.84 14.90 4.49
N TYR A 71 -8.37 14.99 5.71
CA TYR A 71 -8.75 13.81 6.51
C TYR A 71 -9.88 13.02 5.86
N MET A 72 -10.91 13.68 5.31
CA MET A 72 -11.99 12.99 4.60
C MET A 72 -11.48 12.28 3.35
N VAL A 73 -10.59 12.92 2.57
CA VAL A 73 -9.96 12.29 1.40
C VAL A 73 -9.14 11.07 1.82
N LEU A 74 -8.29 11.19 2.84
CA LEU A 74 -7.52 10.05 3.36
C LEU A 74 -8.43 8.92 3.86
N GLY A 75 -9.52 9.27 4.56
CA GLY A 75 -10.52 8.32 5.03
C GLY A 75 -11.17 7.56 3.88
N ILE A 76 -11.54 8.22 2.78
CA ILE A 76 -12.10 7.58 1.59
C ILE A 76 -11.07 6.64 0.93
N VAL A 77 -9.82 7.07 0.80
CA VAL A 77 -8.74 6.23 0.22
C VAL A 77 -8.52 4.98 1.08
N MET A 78 -8.46 5.14 2.40
CA MET A 78 -8.28 4.01 3.32
C MET A 78 -9.53 3.12 3.42
N LEU A 79 -10.73 3.70 3.23
CA LEU A 79 -11.97 2.94 3.11
C LEU A 79 -11.93 2.01 1.90
N LEU A 80 -11.46 2.47 0.74
CA LEU A 80 -11.30 1.61 -0.44
C LEU A 80 -10.31 0.46 -0.18
N ARG A 81 -9.21 0.75 0.52
CA ARG A 81 -8.23 -0.27 0.93
C ARG A 81 -8.85 -1.30 1.88
N GLY A 82 -9.46 -0.87 2.98
CA GLY A 82 -10.10 -1.77 3.95
C GLY A 82 -11.30 -2.53 3.35
N PHE A 83 -12.05 -1.92 2.44
CA PHE A 83 -13.13 -2.59 1.72
C PHE A 83 -12.62 -3.67 0.77
N SER A 84 -11.49 -3.43 0.10
CA SER A 84 -10.83 -4.44 -0.73
C SER A 84 -10.41 -5.65 0.12
N ASP A 85 -9.83 -5.41 1.30
CA ASP A 85 -9.49 -6.46 2.26
C ASP A 85 -10.72 -7.25 2.73
N ALA A 86 -11.83 -6.55 3.01
CA ALA A 86 -13.10 -7.20 3.38
C ALA A 86 -13.67 -8.09 2.27
N ILE A 87 -13.63 -7.63 1.01
CA ILE A 87 -14.02 -8.44 -0.14
C ILE A 87 -13.12 -9.68 -0.23
N MET A 88 -11.81 -9.52 -0.11
CA MET A 88 -10.87 -10.63 -0.20
C MET A 88 -11.17 -11.71 0.85
N MET A 89 -11.43 -11.30 2.10
CA MET A 89 -11.80 -12.21 3.19
C MET A 89 -13.12 -12.94 2.92
N ARG A 90 -14.15 -12.22 2.44
CA ARG A 90 -15.46 -12.83 2.14
C ARG A 90 -15.41 -13.77 0.95
N LEU A 91 -14.64 -13.45 -0.09
CA LEU A 91 -14.42 -14.33 -1.23
C LEU A 91 -13.66 -15.60 -0.82
N GLN A 92 -12.67 -15.50 0.07
CA GLN A 92 -11.96 -16.67 0.58
C GLN A 92 -12.91 -17.59 1.35
N GLN A 93 -13.74 -17.04 2.24
CA GLN A 93 -14.74 -17.83 2.97
C GLN A 93 -15.74 -18.52 2.03
N ALA A 94 -16.15 -17.87 0.95
CA ALA A 94 -17.06 -18.45 -0.04
C ALA A 94 -16.40 -19.57 -0.87
N MET A 95 -15.15 -19.39 -1.30
CA MET A 95 -14.44 -20.35 -2.15
C MET A 95 -13.85 -21.54 -1.38
N ALA A 96 -13.51 -21.35 -0.10
CA ALA A 96 -13.04 -22.44 0.77
C ALA A 96 -14.19 -23.30 1.33
N PHE A 97 -15.45 -22.92 1.05
CA PHE A 97 -16.61 -23.68 1.47
C PHE A 97 -16.60 -25.09 0.85
N GLY A 98 -16.88 -26.12 1.65
CA GLY A 98 -16.93 -27.51 1.18
C GLY A 98 -15.57 -28.23 1.08
N GLY A 99 -14.52 -27.73 1.75
CA GLY A 99 -13.21 -28.40 1.84
C GLY A 99 -12.22 -28.02 0.74
N SER A 100 -12.51 -26.97 -0.03
CA SER A 100 -11.57 -26.34 -0.96
C SER A 100 -10.56 -25.47 -0.19
N GLU A 101 -9.32 -25.39 -0.66
CA GLU A 101 -8.28 -24.55 -0.03
C GLU A 101 -8.50 -23.04 -0.27
N GLY A 102 -9.35 -22.67 -1.23
CA GLY A 102 -9.53 -21.27 -1.66
C GLY A 102 -8.32 -20.73 -2.42
N TYR A 103 -8.13 -19.40 -2.41
CA TYR A 103 -7.04 -18.72 -3.14
C TYR A 103 -6.04 -18.01 -2.22
N LEU A 104 -6.38 -17.81 -0.95
CA LEU A 104 -5.48 -17.29 0.08
C LEU A 104 -5.00 -18.43 0.97
N ASN A 105 -3.68 -18.51 1.17
CA ASN A 105 -3.11 -19.36 2.22
C ASN A 105 -3.45 -18.76 3.61
N SER A 106 -3.30 -19.56 4.67
CA SER A 106 -3.61 -19.13 6.04
C SER A 106 -2.81 -17.90 6.48
N HIS A 107 -1.51 -17.87 6.18
CA HIS A 107 -0.62 -16.78 6.57
C HIS A 107 -1.02 -15.43 5.93
N HIS A 108 -1.36 -15.41 4.65
CA HIS A 108 -1.79 -14.20 3.94
C HIS A 108 -3.21 -13.79 4.38
N TYR A 109 -4.10 -14.73 4.63
CA TYR A 109 -5.43 -14.42 5.18
C TYR A 109 -5.32 -13.71 6.55
N ASP A 110 -4.48 -14.23 7.45
CA ASP A 110 -4.27 -13.66 8.79
C ASP A 110 -3.64 -12.25 8.71
N GLN A 111 -2.76 -12.02 7.73
CA GLN A 111 -2.21 -10.69 7.46
C GLN A 111 -3.29 -9.71 6.99
N ILE A 112 -4.13 -10.11 6.03
CA ILE A 112 -5.23 -9.27 5.52
C ILE A 112 -6.20 -8.93 6.66
N PHE A 113 -6.59 -9.93 7.47
CA PHE A 113 -7.51 -9.71 8.59
C PHE A 113 -6.93 -8.77 9.65
N THR A 114 -5.65 -8.89 9.97
CA THR A 114 -5.00 -8.01 10.96
C THR A 114 -4.80 -6.59 10.44
N ALA A 115 -4.57 -6.46 9.13
CA ALA A 115 -4.29 -5.17 8.51
C ALA A 115 -5.57 -4.38 8.17
N HIS A 116 -6.69 -5.07 8.01
CA HIS A 116 -8.05 -4.53 7.87
C HIS A 116 -8.52 -3.87 9.17
#